data_AF-A0AAD5Q0V4-F1
#
_entry.id   AF-A0AAD5Q0V4-F1
#
_cell.length_a   1.000
_cell.length_b   1.000
_cell.length_c   1.000
_cell.angle_alpha   90.00
_cell.angle_beta   90.00
_cell.angle_gamma   90.00
#
_symmetry.space_group_name_H-M   'P 1'
#
loop_
_entity.id
_entity.type
_entity.pdbx_description
1 polymer ?
#
loop_
_entity_poly.entity_id
_entity_poly.type
_entity_poly.pdbx_seq_one_letter_code
_entity_poly.pdbx_strand_id
1 'polypeptide(L)'
;MKHLVILSVVVVGCFAAAQLNAERTRYRPVNPFRYDSFPSAARVSGNIAKAAVPPTLLNDHQIRLMLDAHIVCLSELKGAKGRLDDINLSIDQFKMEVREDILNINTQLAALVANLDLEHIKLQMNVNSQLLADTLLNIQGLEAKLDVTNQNTLELTHYQNEMNVTVEKLKEEQRETAENVTVAKYEIEYLNTDMEGVKQQSRDTYNYVEELKTGWLKTDLAVADVIGELSDVKEEALKSNVQIAELQARTSPSSIGEMPESCGDLRRLGHVKSGIHLVMGEKGVESIYCDFTSEGMDHWIGYTDVKTTPVYFSVQRTSRFNTTNVPIPFDLAKSSIGGAMNLTTGISM
;
A
#
# COMPACT_ATOMS: atom_id res chain seq x y z
N MET A 1 -29.85 94.86 -75.57
CA MET A 1 -29.01 96.08 -75.54
C MET A 1 -27.78 96.02 -76.46
N LYS A 2 -27.11 94.88 -76.69
CA LYS A 2 -25.94 94.80 -77.60
C LYS A 2 -26.26 94.95 -79.10
N HIS A 3 -27.46 94.58 -79.56
CA HIS A 3 -27.88 94.74 -80.95
C HIS A 3 -28.13 96.19 -81.39
N LEU A 4 -28.42 97.09 -80.44
CA LEU A 4 -28.62 98.53 -80.72
C LEU A 4 -27.28 99.23 -81.06
N VAL A 5 -26.17 98.71 -80.52
CA VAL A 5 -24.83 99.29 -80.69
C VAL A 5 -24.28 98.99 -82.09
N ILE A 6 -24.52 97.80 -82.64
CA ILE A 6 -24.02 97.44 -83.97
C ILE A 6 -24.73 98.24 -85.08
N LEU A 7 -26.05 98.46 -84.96
CA LEU A 7 -26.76 99.35 -85.87
C LEU A 7 -26.25 100.79 -85.79
N SER A 8 -25.94 101.28 -84.59
CA SER A 8 -25.40 102.63 -84.40
C SER A 8 -24.02 102.84 -85.03
N VAL A 9 -23.15 101.83 -85.01
CA VAL A 9 -21.80 101.92 -85.60
C VAL A 9 -21.84 101.91 -87.13
N VAL A 10 -22.74 101.14 -87.75
CA VAL A 10 -22.92 101.12 -89.21
C VAL A 10 -23.50 102.45 -89.71
N VAL A 11 -24.50 103.00 -89.02
CA VAL A 11 -25.10 104.30 -89.40
C VAL A 11 -24.11 105.46 -89.23
N VAL A 12 -23.29 105.46 -88.17
CA VAL A 12 -22.25 106.47 -87.93
C VAL A 12 -21.07 106.33 -88.92
N GLY A 13 -20.67 105.11 -89.26
CA GLY A 13 -19.61 104.85 -90.24
C GLY A 13 -19.97 105.31 -91.67
N CYS A 14 -21.23 105.13 -92.07
CA CYS A 14 -21.70 105.59 -93.38
C CYS A 14 -21.81 107.12 -93.49
N PHE A 15 -22.24 107.81 -92.42
CA PHE A 15 -22.29 109.28 -92.40
C PHE A 15 -20.89 109.90 -92.48
N ALA A 16 -19.90 109.27 -91.85
CA ALA A 16 -18.50 109.70 -91.90
C ALA A 16 -17.86 109.51 -93.29
N ALA A 17 -18.16 108.42 -94.00
CA ALA A 17 -17.66 108.17 -95.35
C ALA A 17 -18.25 109.14 -96.41
N ALA A 18 -19.50 109.59 -96.23
CA ALA A 18 -20.13 110.57 -97.12
C ALA A 18 -19.55 111.99 -96.95
N GLN A 19 -19.14 112.38 -95.73
CA GLN A 19 -18.49 113.68 -95.49
C GLN A 19 -17.03 113.74 -95.95
N LEU A 20 -16.30 112.63 -95.88
CA LEU A 20 -14.88 112.57 -96.26
C LEU A 20 -14.62 112.55 -97.78
N ASN A 21 -15.64 112.27 -98.61
CA ASN A 21 -15.48 112.15 -100.07
C ASN A 21 -15.72 113.47 -100.85
N ALA A 22 -16.11 114.56 -100.17
CA ALA A 22 -16.22 115.90 -100.78
C ALA A 22 -14.86 116.63 -100.87
N GLU A 23 -13.81 116.11 -100.23
CA GLU A 23 -12.44 116.63 -100.23
C GLU A 23 -11.43 115.57 -100.71
N ARG A 24 -11.44 115.22 -102.01
CA ARG A 24 -10.23 114.88 -102.81
C ARG A 24 -10.58 114.22 -104.15
N THR A 25 -10.12 114.82 -105.22
CA THR A 25 -9.97 114.17 -106.53
C THR A 25 -8.59 113.50 -106.65
N ARG A 26 -8.58 112.27 -107.20
CA ARG A 26 -7.45 111.44 -107.73
C ARG A 26 -6.63 110.54 -106.78
N TYR A 27 -7.00 109.23 -106.79
CA TYR A 27 -6.21 107.97 -107.00
C TYR A 27 -4.77 107.87 -106.42
N ARG A 28 -4.31 106.84 -105.70
CA ARG A 28 -4.60 105.37 -105.70
C ARG A 28 -4.40 104.71 -104.31
N PRO A 29 -4.87 103.45 -104.12
CA PRO A 29 -5.31 102.93 -102.83
C PRO A 29 -4.21 102.30 -102.00
N VAL A 30 -4.13 102.68 -100.73
CA VAL A 30 -3.57 101.84 -99.67
C VAL A 30 -4.74 101.07 -99.09
N ASN A 31 -4.66 99.76 -99.17
CA ASN A 31 -5.58 98.77 -98.64
C ASN A 31 -5.48 98.74 -97.10
N PRO A 32 -6.54 99.07 -96.33
CA PRO A 32 -6.51 98.86 -94.89
C PRO A 32 -7.77 98.12 -94.47
N PHE A 33 -7.68 96.82 -94.20
CA PHE A 33 -8.31 96.13 -93.05
C PHE A 33 -7.94 94.65 -93.12
N ARG A 34 -6.67 94.39 -92.83
CA ARG A 34 -6.22 93.18 -92.15
C ARG A 34 -6.78 93.28 -90.73
N TYR A 35 -7.65 92.35 -90.35
CA TYR A 35 -8.03 92.13 -88.97
C TYR A 35 -6.78 91.68 -88.22
N ASP A 36 -6.38 92.43 -87.20
CA ASP A 36 -5.69 91.88 -86.04
C ASP A 36 -5.83 92.85 -84.87
N SER A 37 -6.28 92.29 -83.74
CA SER A 37 -6.12 92.81 -82.37
C SER A 37 -7.05 93.96 -81.93
N PHE A 38 -8.01 93.63 -81.07
CA PHE A 38 -8.55 94.56 -80.09
C PHE A 38 -7.41 95.13 -79.22
N PRO A 39 -7.47 96.43 -78.87
CA PRO A 39 -7.26 96.77 -77.47
C PRO A 39 -8.32 97.72 -76.92
N SER A 40 -8.55 97.51 -75.62
CA SER A 40 -9.27 98.30 -74.62
C SER A 40 -9.52 99.79 -74.90
N ALA A 41 -10.78 100.16 -74.64
CA ALA A 41 -11.21 101.32 -73.89
C ALA A 41 -10.19 102.48 -73.76
N ALA A 42 -10.30 103.46 -74.67
CA ALA A 42 -9.86 104.82 -74.40
C ALA A 42 -11.04 105.78 -74.64
N ARG A 43 -11.52 106.39 -73.56
CA ARG A 43 -12.34 107.60 -73.61
C ARG A 43 -11.57 108.66 -74.39
N VAL A 44 -12.09 109.09 -75.53
CA VAL A 44 -11.70 110.37 -76.12
C VAL A 44 -12.93 111.27 -76.09
N SER A 45 -13.00 112.02 -74.99
CA SER A 45 -13.72 113.29 -74.91
C SER A 45 -12.91 114.30 -75.72
N GLY A 46 -13.45 114.78 -76.84
CA GLY A 46 -12.79 115.73 -77.73
C GLY A 46 -13.84 116.55 -78.46
N ASN A 47 -14.10 117.73 -77.92
CA ASN A 47 -15.00 118.74 -78.46
C ASN A 47 -14.38 119.44 -79.68
N ILE A 48 -15.24 119.78 -80.63
CA ILE A 48 -15.15 120.87 -81.62
C ILE A 48 -14.24 120.65 -82.85
N ALA A 49 -14.88 120.55 -84.01
CA ALA A 49 -14.71 121.55 -85.05
C ALA A 49 -15.97 121.59 -85.94
N LYS A 50 -16.81 122.60 -85.71
CA LYS A 50 -17.90 122.98 -86.59
C LYS A 50 -17.26 123.64 -87.82
N ALA A 51 -16.92 122.84 -88.83
CA ALA A 51 -16.51 123.38 -90.13
C ALA A 51 -17.74 123.99 -90.80
N ALA A 52 -17.90 125.30 -90.62
CA ALA A 52 -18.80 126.11 -91.43
C ALA A 52 -18.24 126.18 -92.85
N VAL A 53 -18.68 125.26 -93.70
CA VAL A 53 -18.45 125.31 -95.15
C VAL A 53 -19.59 126.13 -95.78
N PRO A 54 -19.32 127.09 -96.68
CA PRO A 54 -20.36 127.91 -97.31
C PRO A 54 -21.30 127.04 -98.16
N PRO A 55 -22.55 127.44 -98.47
CA PRO A 55 -23.39 126.73 -99.41
C PRO A 55 -22.89 127.00 -100.83
N THR A 56 -21.76 126.40 -101.21
CA THR A 56 -21.41 126.20 -102.61
C THR A 56 -22.40 125.17 -103.15
N LEU A 57 -23.12 125.51 -104.22
CA LEU A 57 -23.92 124.57 -105.00
C LEU A 57 -23.06 123.31 -105.21
N LEU A 58 -23.43 122.20 -104.56
CA LEU A 58 -22.78 120.93 -104.81
C LEU A 58 -22.87 120.68 -106.32
N ASN A 59 -21.73 120.48 -106.95
CA ASN A 59 -21.75 120.10 -108.36
C ASN A 59 -22.36 118.68 -108.49
N ASP A 60 -22.93 118.39 -109.66
CA ASP A 60 -23.61 117.12 -109.94
C ASP A 60 -22.75 115.88 -109.61
N HIS A 61 -21.43 116.04 -109.67
CA HIS A 61 -20.44 115.03 -109.29
C HIS A 61 -20.41 114.72 -107.79
N GLN A 62 -20.49 115.73 -106.92
CA GLN A 62 -20.53 115.54 -105.47
C GLN A 62 -21.86 114.93 -105.00
N ILE A 63 -22.97 115.25 -105.65
CA ILE A 63 -24.28 114.63 -105.38
C ILE A 63 -24.24 113.14 -105.73
N ARG A 64 -23.68 112.77 -106.89
CA ARG A 64 -23.47 111.36 -107.27
C ARG A 64 -22.62 110.60 -106.26
N LEU A 65 -21.51 111.17 -105.80
CA LEU A 65 -20.63 110.53 -104.82
C LEU A 65 -21.34 110.27 -103.48
N MET A 66 -22.14 111.22 -102.99
CA MET A 66 -22.95 111.01 -101.79
C MET A 66 -24.08 110.00 -101.97
N LEU A 67 -24.69 109.97 -103.15
CA LEU A 67 -25.73 109.01 -103.47
C LEU A 67 -25.16 107.59 -103.57
N ASP A 68 -23.99 107.43 -104.20
CA ASP A 68 -23.27 106.16 -104.27
C ASP A 68 -22.86 105.67 -102.87
N ALA A 69 -22.36 106.57 -102.01
CA ALA A 69 -22.05 106.25 -100.61
C ALA A 69 -23.30 105.82 -99.82
N HIS A 70 -24.45 106.48 -100.04
CA HIS A 70 -25.72 106.09 -99.43
C HIS A 70 -26.21 104.73 -99.93
N ILE A 71 -26.09 104.45 -101.24
CA ILE A 71 -26.46 103.16 -101.83
C ILE A 71 -25.60 102.05 -101.25
N VAL A 72 -24.28 102.26 -101.14
CA VAL A 72 -23.36 101.31 -100.48
C VAL A 72 -23.76 101.10 -99.02
N CYS A 73 -24.02 102.17 -98.26
CA CYS A 73 -24.46 102.04 -96.88
C CYS A 73 -25.77 101.26 -96.72
N LEU A 74 -26.77 101.55 -97.54
CA LEU A 74 -28.05 100.85 -97.54
C LEU A 74 -27.86 99.36 -97.85
N SER A 75 -26.95 99.03 -98.76
CA SER A 75 -26.60 97.64 -99.08
C SER A 75 -25.93 96.93 -97.90
N GLU A 76 -25.02 97.61 -97.18
CA GLU A 76 -24.37 97.07 -95.98
C GLU A 76 -25.36 96.91 -94.81
N LEU A 77 -26.27 97.87 -94.62
CA LEU A 77 -27.31 97.81 -93.59
C LEU A 77 -28.28 96.66 -93.87
N LYS A 78 -28.67 96.47 -95.14
CA LYS A 78 -29.48 95.32 -95.57
C LYS A 78 -28.74 94.00 -95.32
N GLY A 79 -27.44 93.95 -95.62
CA GLY A 79 -26.60 92.79 -95.33
C GLY A 79 -26.45 92.52 -93.83
N ALA A 80 -26.31 93.57 -93.01
CA ALA A 80 -26.25 93.46 -91.56
C ALA A 80 -27.57 92.98 -90.95
N LYS A 81 -28.72 93.42 -91.50
CA LYS A 81 -30.04 92.90 -91.12
C LYS A 81 -30.15 91.42 -91.44
N GLY A 82 -29.75 90.99 -92.65
CA GLY A 82 -29.76 89.56 -93.02
C GLY A 82 -28.95 88.70 -92.06
N ARG A 83 -27.71 89.10 -91.74
CA ARG A 83 -26.88 88.40 -90.74
C ARG A 83 -27.52 88.36 -89.36
N LEU A 84 -28.22 89.42 -88.96
CA LEU A 84 -28.93 89.46 -87.68
C LEU A 84 -30.12 88.48 -87.66
N ASP A 85 -30.85 88.38 -88.76
CA ASP A 85 -31.95 87.43 -88.90
C ASP A 85 -31.44 85.98 -88.85
N ASP A 86 -30.32 85.68 -89.54
CA ASP A 86 -29.66 84.36 -89.48
C ASP A 86 -29.18 84.00 -88.06
N ILE A 87 -28.59 84.97 -87.34
CA ILE A 87 -28.17 84.79 -85.93
C ILE A 87 -29.38 84.50 -85.04
N ASN A 88 -30.48 85.22 -85.22
CA ASN A 88 -31.70 84.98 -84.44
C ASN A 88 -32.26 83.58 -84.69
N LEU A 89 -32.25 83.12 -85.95
CA LEU A 89 -32.66 81.77 -86.31
C LEU A 89 -31.76 80.71 -85.64
N SER A 90 -30.45 80.91 -85.65
CA SER A 90 -29.48 80.03 -84.96
C SER A 90 -29.68 80.04 -83.43
N ILE A 91 -29.97 81.20 -82.83
CA ILE A 91 -30.30 81.30 -81.40
C ILE A 91 -31.57 80.52 -81.07
N ASP A 92 -32.60 80.62 -81.91
CA ASP A 92 -33.87 79.92 -81.66
C ASP A 92 -33.73 78.41 -81.85
N GLN A 93 -32.92 77.96 -82.83
CA GLN A 93 -32.55 76.55 -82.95
C GLN A 93 -31.78 76.06 -81.71
N PHE A 94 -30.76 76.79 -81.26
CA PHE A 94 -29.99 76.44 -80.07
C PHE A 94 -30.88 76.37 -78.81
N LYS A 95 -31.86 77.28 -78.67
CA LYS A 95 -32.83 77.20 -77.57
C LYS A 95 -33.70 75.94 -77.62
N MET A 96 -34.08 75.48 -78.82
CA MET A 96 -34.86 74.25 -78.96
C MET A 96 -34.01 73.04 -78.59
N GLU A 97 -32.78 72.95 -79.08
CA GLU A 97 -31.82 71.89 -78.74
C GLU A 97 -31.58 71.82 -77.23
N VAL A 98 -31.30 72.95 -76.58
CA VAL A 98 -31.11 73.01 -75.12
C VAL A 98 -32.37 72.57 -74.35
N ARG A 99 -33.57 72.92 -74.82
CA ARG A 99 -34.82 72.47 -74.19
C ARG A 99 -34.99 70.96 -74.31
N GLU A 100 -34.67 70.40 -75.46
CA GLU A 100 -34.75 68.95 -75.70
C GLU A 100 -33.76 68.20 -74.81
N ASP A 101 -32.52 68.67 -74.72
CA ASP A 101 -31.50 68.09 -73.83
C ASP A 101 -31.92 68.12 -72.36
N ILE A 102 -32.48 69.24 -71.90
CA ILE A 102 -33.00 69.36 -70.52
C ILE A 102 -34.13 68.34 -70.28
N LEU A 103 -35.04 68.17 -71.23
CA LEU A 103 -36.13 67.19 -71.11
C LEU A 103 -35.60 65.75 -71.09
N ASN A 104 -34.63 65.44 -71.95
CA ASN A 104 -34.00 64.12 -71.98
C ASN A 104 -33.26 63.81 -70.68
N ILE A 105 -32.46 64.75 -70.17
CA ILE A 105 -31.75 64.63 -68.88
C ILE A 105 -32.75 64.43 -67.73
N ASN A 106 -33.83 65.22 -67.69
CA ASN A 106 -34.86 65.08 -66.65
C ASN A 106 -35.56 63.72 -66.71
N THR A 107 -35.82 63.21 -67.91
CA THR A 107 -36.45 61.89 -68.09
C THR A 107 -35.50 60.77 -67.68
N GLN A 108 -34.22 60.85 -68.06
CA GLN A 108 -33.19 59.90 -67.63
C GLN A 108 -32.98 59.93 -66.11
N LEU A 109 -32.98 61.12 -65.51
CA LEU A 109 -32.87 61.29 -64.06
C LEU A 109 -34.08 60.66 -63.35
N ALA A 110 -35.29 60.89 -63.85
CA ALA A 110 -36.51 60.28 -63.29
C ALA A 110 -36.47 58.75 -63.39
N ALA A 111 -36.02 58.19 -64.52
CA ALA A 111 -35.86 56.75 -64.70
C ALA A 111 -34.80 56.17 -63.75
N LEU A 112 -33.68 56.88 -63.55
CA LEU A 112 -32.63 56.47 -62.61
C LEU A 112 -33.14 56.46 -61.16
N VAL A 113 -33.90 57.50 -60.77
CA VAL A 113 -34.49 57.61 -59.43
C VAL A 113 -35.55 56.53 -59.20
N ALA A 114 -36.39 56.23 -60.20
CA ALA A 114 -37.40 55.17 -60.09
C ALA A 114 -36.78 53.76 -60.01
N ASN A 115 -35.64 53.54 -60.67
CA ASN A 115 -34.89 52.28 -60.60
C ASN A 115 -34.17 52.08 -59.25
N LEU A 116 -33.95 53.14 -58.48
CA LEU A 116 -33.39 53.07 -57.14
C LEU A 116 -34.51 52.87 -56.11
N ASP A 117 -34.89 51.61 -55.88
CA ASP A 117 -35.85 51.25 -54.82
C ASP A 117 -35.18 51.33 -53.42
N LEU A 118 -34.98 52.57 -52.96
CA LEU A 118 -34.38 52.88 -51.67
C LEU A 118 -35.18 52.32 -50.48
N GLU A 119 -36.51 52.19 -50.62
CA GLU A 119 -37.36 51.62 -49.58
C GLU A 119 -37.16 50.11 -49.46
N HIS A 120 -37.03 49.39 -50.59
CA HIS A 120 -36.68 47.97 -50.55
C HIS A 120 -35.32 47.73 -49.88
N ILE A 121 -34.30 48.52 -50.23
CA ILE A 121 -32.96 48.42 -49.62
C ILE A 121 -33.06 48.65 -48.11
N LYS A 122 -33.80 49.66 -47.68
CA LYS A 122 -33.99 50.00 -46.26
C LYS A 122 -34.71 48.88 -45.49
N LEU A 123 -35.74 48.29 -46.07
CA LEU A 123 -36.45 47.15 -45.49
C LEU A 123 -35.51 45.94 -45.35
N GLN A 124 -34.74 45.61 -46.38
CA GLN A 124 -33.75 44.52 -46.33
C GLN A 124 -32.69 44.77 -45.26
N MET A 125 -32.17 45.99 -45.15
CA MET A 125 -31.21 46.35 -44.10
C MET A 125 -31.79 46.18 -42.70
N ASN A 126 -33.06 46.54 -42.49
CA ASN A 126 -33.72 46.37 -41.21
C ASN A 126 -33.91 44.89 -40.85
N VAL A 127 -34.35 44.07 -41.81
CA VAL A 127 -34.47 42.60 -41.62
C VAL A 127 -33.11 41.99 -41.30
N ASN A 128 -32.05 42.39 -42.00
CA ASN A 128 -30.70 41.90 -41.74
C ASN A 128 -30.20 42.32 -40.35
N SER A 129 -30.52 43.55 -39.90
CA SER A 129 -30.18 44.01 -38.55
C SER A 129 -30.88 43.20 -37.47
N GLN A 130 -32.15 42.84 -37.67
CA GLN A 130 -32.89 42.01 -36.73
C GLN A 130 -32.33 40.58 -36.70
N LEU A 131 -32.09 39.99 -37.87
CA LEU A 131 -31.47 38.66 -37.97
C LEU A 131 -30.10 38.62 -37.29
N LEU A 132 -29.30 39.68 -37.44
CA LEU A 132 -28.01 39.80 -36.76
C LEU A 132 -28.17 39.85 -35.24
N ALA A 133 -29.15 40.60 -34.72
CA ALA A 133 -29.43 40.67 -33.29
C ALA A 133 -29.88 39.31 -32.70
N ASP A 134 -30.77 38.61 -33.40
CA ASP A 134 -31.22 37.27 -32.99
C ASP A 134 -30.08 36.26 -33.01
N THR A 135 -29.21 36.34 -34.02
CA THR A 135 -28.02 35.49 -34.11
C THR A 135 -27.06 35.74 -32.94
N LEU A 136 -26.88 37.00 -32.54
CA LEU A 136 -26.04 37.37 -31.40
C LEU A 136 -26.59 36.80 -30.08
N LEU A 137 -27.90 36.89 -29.85
CA LEU A 137 -28.55 36.29 -28.68
C LEU A 137 -28.40 34.77 -28.64
N ASN A 138 -28.53 34.11 -29.80
CA ASN A 138 -28.34 32.67 -29.90
C ASN A 138 -26.89 32.26 -29.58
N ILE A 139 -25.90 33.01 -30.06
CA ILE A 139 -24.49 32.77 -29.75
C ILE A 139 -24.24 32.91 -28.24
N GLN A 140 -24.76 33.97 -27.61
CA GLN A 140 -24.64 34.15 -26.15
C GLN A 140 -25.30 33.00 -25.37
N GLY A 141 -26.46 32.51 -25.83
CA GLY A 141 -27.11 31.34 -25.25
C GLY A 141 -26.30 30.05 -25.41
N LEU A 142 -25.56 29.91 -26.50
CA LEU A 142 -24.65 28.78 -26.73
C LEU A 142 -23.38 28.89 -25.86
N GLU A 143 -22.82 30.08 -25.69
CA GLU A 143 -21.69 30.34 -24.79
C GLU A 143 -22.03 29.96 -23.35
N ALA A 144 -23.20 30.39 -22.85
CA ALA A 144 -23.65 30.03 -21.51
C ALA A 144 -23.83 28.51 -21.33
N LYS A 145 -24.34 27.80 -22.35
CA LYS A 145 -24.46 26.33 -22.31
C LYS A 145 -23.08 25.64 -22.35
N LEU A 146 -22.14 26.19 -23.11
CA LEU A 146 -20.77 25.69 -23.17
C LEU A 146 -20.08 25.82 -21.82
N ASP A 147 -20.24 26.96 -21.14
CA ASP A 147 -19.67 27.20 -19.81
C ASP A 147 -20.21 26.20 -18.78
N VAL A 148 -21.53 25.98 -18.74
CA VAL A 148 -22.14 24.96 -17.87
C VAL A 148 -21.60 23.56 -18.20
N THR A 149 -21.43 23.23 -19.47
CA THR A 149 -20.88 21.93 -19.89
C THR A 149 -19.43 21.76 -19.44
N ASN A 150 -18.61 22.81 -19.55
CA ASN A 150 -17.23 22.82 -19.07
C ASN A 150 -17.17 22.64 -17.54
N GLN A 151 -18.02 23.34 -16.80
CA GLN A 151 -18.14 23.20 -15.34
C GLN A 151 -18.47 21.74 -14.95
N ASN A 152 -19.51 21.17 -15.56
CA ASN A 152 -19.91 19.78 -15.31
C ASN A 152 -18.78 18.79 -15.64
N THR A 153 -18.00 19.05 -16.69
CA THR A 153 -16.85 18.22 -17.08
C THR A 153 -15.74 18.27 -16.04
N LEU A 154 -15.48 19.44 -15.45
CA LEU A 154 -14.52 19.58 -14.35
C LEU A 154 -14.99 18.82 -13.10
N GLU A 155 -16.26 18.92 -12.73
CA GLU A 155 -16.84 18.18 -11.59
C GLU A 155 -16.76 16.66 -11.81
N LEU A 156 -17.10 16.17 -13.00
CA LEU A 156 -16.96 14.76 -13.35
C LEU A 156 -15.51 14.29 -13.26
N THR A 157 -14.56 15.13 -13.68
CA THR A 157 -13.12 14.83 -13.59
C THR A 157 -12.68 14.73 -12.12
N HIS A 158 -13.19 15.59 -11.24
CA HIS A 158 -12.94 15.52 -9.80
C HIS A 158 -13.46 14.21 -9.20
N TYR A 159 -14.72 13.86 -9.46
CA TYR A 159 -15.30 12.59 -8.98
C TYR A 159 -14.55 11.37 -9.49
N GLN A 160 -14.10 11.41 -10.75
CA GLN A 160 -13.29 10.32 -11.31
C GLN A 160 -11.96 10.17 -10.56
N ASN A 161 -11.31 11.26 -10.19
CA ASN A 161 -10.06 11.22 -9.42
C ASN A 161 -10.28 10.69 -7.99
N GLU A 162 -11.33 11.13 -7.29
CA GLU A 162 -11.68 10.61 -5.96
C GLU A 162 -12.00 9.11 -5.98
N MET A 163 -12.75 8.68 -7.00
CA MET A 163 -13.06 7.27 -7.21
C MET A 163 -11.79 6.45 -7.47
N ASN A 164 -10.86 6.95 -8.29
CA ASN A 164 -9.58 6.29 -8.54
C ASN A 164 -8.76 6.12 -7.25
N VAL A 165 -8.68 7.15 -6.40
CA VAL A 165 -7.98 7.06 -5.10
C VAL A 165 -8.62 6.00 -4.21
N THR A 166 -9.95 5.96 -4.15
CA THR A 166 -10.69 4.99 -3.34
C THR A 166 -10.47 3.55 -3.84
N VAL A 167 -10.47 3.35 -5.16
CA VAL A 167 -10.20 2.05 -5.78
C VAL A 167 -8.78 1.57 -5.47
N GLU A 168 -7.77 2.43 -5.57
CA GLU A 168 -6.39 2.06 -5.23
C GLU A 168 -6.23 1.71 -3.75
N LYS A 169 -6.91 2.45 -2.85
CA LYS A 169 -6.92 2.10 -1.42
C LYS A 169 -7.54 0.72 -1.17
N LEU A 170 -8.68 0.43 -1.79
CA LEU A 170 -9.36 -0.86 -1.65
C LEU A 170 -8.53 -2.02 -2.21
N LYS A 171 -7.79 -1.80 -3.31
CA LYS A 171 -6.86 -2.80 -3.85
C LYS A 171 -5.75 -3.14 -2.86
N GLU A 172 -5.22 -2.14 -2.16
CA GLU A 172 -4.17 -2.35 -1.17
C GLU A 172 -4.69 -3.08 0.06
N GLU A 173 -5.84 -2.68 0.61
CA GLU A 173 -6.51 -3.39 1.71
C GLU A 173 -6.83 -4.85 1.32
N GLN A 174 -7.21 -5.08 0.07
CA GLN A 174 -7.44 -6.43 -0.47
C GLN A 174 -6.14 -7.25 -0.55
N ARG A 175 -5.02 -6.63 -0.95
CA ARG A 175 -3.70 -7.28 -1.01
C ARG A 175 -3.24 -7.69 0.40
N GLU A 176 -3.32 -6.79 1.37
CA GLU A 176 -2.98 -7.06 2.77
C GLU A 176 -3.84 -8.20 3.35
N THR A 177 -5.14 -8.19 3.05
CA THR A 177 -6.05 -9.25 3.47
C THR A 177 -5.66 -10.60 2.87
N ALA A 178 -5.29 -10.64 1.57
CA ALA A 178 -4.85 -11.87 0.91
C ALA A 178 -3.54 -12.42 1.52
N GLU A 179 -2.60 -11.55 1.88
CA GLU A 179 -1.37 -11.92 2.57
C GLU A 179 -1.65 -12.49 3.97
N ASN A 180 -2.50 -11.83 4.75
CA ASN A 180 -2.90 -12.32 6.08
C ASN A 180 -3.59 -13.69 6.01
N VAL A 181 -4.47 -13.91 5.02
CA VAL A 181 -5.10 -15.23 4.79
C VAL A 181 -4.06 -16.30 4.45
N THR A 182 -3.03 -15.94 3.66
CA THR A 182 -1.95 -16.87 3.31
C THR A 182 -1.12 -17.26 4.52
N VAL A 183 -0.78 -16.29 5.38
CA VAL A 183 -0.07 -16.55 6.65
C VAL A 183 -0.90 -17.45 7.56
N ALA A 184 -2.17 -17.11 7.79
CA ALA A 184 -3.07 -17.91 8.61
C ALA A 184 -3.22 -19.35 8.09
N LYS A 185 -3.22 -19.54 6.77
CA LYS A 185 -3.24 -20.88 6.16
C LYS A 185 -2.02 -21.70 6.57
N TYR A 186 -0.81 -21.13 6.51
CA TYR A 186 0.42 -21.83 6.91
C TYR A 186 0.44 -22.13 8.41
N GLU A 187 -0.04 -21.21 9.25
CA GLU A 187 -0.15 -21.44 10.69
C GLU A 187 -1.11 -22.59 11.03
N ILE A 188 -2.26 -22.66 10.35
CA ILE A 188 -3.23 -23.75 10.51
C ILE A 188 -2.62 -25.10 10.08
N GLU A 189 -1.85 -25.12 8.99
CA GLU A 189 -1.17 -26.34 8.52
C GLU A 189 -0.12 -26.84 9.52
N TYR A 190 0.63 -25.91 10.13
CA TYR A 190 1.56 -26.21 11.21
C TYR A 190 0.84 -26.79 12.43
N LEU A 191 -0.22 -26.12 12.92
CA LEU A 191 -1.01 -26.59 14.06
C LEU A 191 -1.65 -27.96 13.80
N ASN A 192 -2.06 -28.23 12.56
CA ASN A 192 -2.61 -29.53 12.19
C ASN A 192 -1.55 -30.65 12.29
N THR A 193 -0.30 -30.35 11.94
CA THR A 193 0.82 -31.29 12.07
C THR A 193 1.11 -31.59 13.54
N ASP A 194 1.18 -30.57 14.39
CA ASP A 194 1.35 -30.72 15.84
C ASP A 194 0.20 -31.53 16.47
N MET A 195 -1.04 -31.28 16.04
CA MET A 195 -2.22 -32.00 16.49
C MET A 195 -2.14 -33.50 16.16
N GLU A 196 -1.74 -33.86 14.93
CA GLU A 196 -1.54 -35.26 14.57
C GLU A 196 -0.39 -35.91 15.36
N GLY A 197 0.66 -35.14 15.70
CA GLY A 197 1.71 -35.57 16.61
C GLY A 197 1.19 -35.90 18.02
N VAL A 198 0.43 -34.99 18.63
CA VAL A 198 -0.20 -35.19 19.95
C VAL A 198 -1.14 -36.40 19.94
N LYS A 199 -1.93 -36.56 18.87
CA LYS A 199 -2.83 -37.70 18.70
C LYS A 199 -2.08 -39.03 18.63
N GLN A 200 -0.92 -39.07 17.97
CA GLN A 200 -0.07 -40.26 17.96
C GLN A 200 0.50 -40.54 19.35
N GLN A 201 1.05 -39.52 20.03
CA GLN A 201 1.58 -39.67 21.38
C GLN A 201 0.50 -40.16 22.37
N SER A 202 -0.74 -39.70 22.22
CA SER A 202 -1.87 -40.19 23.01
C SER A 202 -2.17 -41.67 22.77
N ARG A 203 -2.09 -42.14 21.51
CA ARG A 203 -2.25 -43.58 21.19
C ARG A 203 -1.14 -44.41 21.82
N ASP A 204 0.09 -43.95 21.71
CA ASP A 204 1.25 -44.66 22.25
C ASP A 204 1.17 -44.75 23.79
N THR A 205 0.76 -43.65 24.43
CA THR A 205 0.53 -43.61 25.88
C THR A 205 -0.58 -44.58 26.30
N TYR A 206 -1.69 -44.62 25.56
CA TYR A 206 -2.77 -45.55 25.82
C TYR A 206 -2.29 -47.02 25.76
N ASN A 207 -1.54 -47.37 24.71
CA ASN A 207 -0.99 -48.72 24.56
C ASN A 207 -0.06 -49.09 25.71
N TYR A 208 0.82 -48.16 26.12
CA TYR A 208 1.72 -48.38 27.25
C TYR A 208 0.97 -48.60 28.58
N VAL A 209 -0.11 -47.86 28.81
CA VAL A 209 -0.96 -48.06 30.01
C VAL A 209 -1.63 -49.44 29.99
N GLU A 210 -2.12 -49.90 28.83
CA GLU A 210 -2.67 -51.25 28.71
C GLU A 210 -1.60 -52.33 28.95
N GLU A 211 -0.37 -52.15 28.45
CA GLU A 211 0.75 -53.05 28.76
C GLU A 211 1.02 -53.09 30.28
N LEU A 212 1.13 -51.93 30.94
CA LEU A 212 1.33 -51.85 32.39
C LEU A 212 0.21 -52.55 33.16
N LYS A 213 -1.05 -52.38 32.76
CA LYS A 213 -2.20 -53.05 33.36
C LYS A 213 -2.09 -54.57 33.24
N THR A 214 -1.70 -55.08 32.08
CA THR A 214 -1.47 -56.53 31.92
C THR A 214 -0.29 -57.04 32.75
N GLY A 215 0.78 -56.24 32.88
CA GLY A 215 1.93 -56.55 33.74
C GLY A 215 1.56 -56.58 35.22
N TRP A 216 0.71 -55.65 35.65
CA TRP A 216 0.19 -55.60 37.02
C TRP A 216 -0.63 -56.86 37.34
N LEU A 217 -1.55 -57.26 36.45
CA LEU A 217 -2.34 -58.49 36.64
C LEU A 217 -1.47 -59.74 36.79
N LYS A 218 -0.39 -59.84 36.02
CA LYS A 218 0.59 -60.95 36.15
C LYS A 218 1.29 -60.92 37.51
N THR A 219 1.63 -59.72 37.99
CA THR A 219 2.30 -59.53 39.28
C THR A 219 1.36 -59.87 40.44
N ASP A 220 0.10 -59.43 40.39
CA ASP A 220 -0.91 -59.78 41.38
C ASP A 220 -1.12 -61.30 41.47
N LEU A 221 -1.16 -61.98 40.32
CA LEU A 221 -1.23 -63.46 40.27
C LEU A 221 0.00 -64.11 40.90
N ALA A 222 1.20 -63.62 40.60
CA ALA A 222 2.43 -64.15 41.19
C ALA A 222 2.49 -63.93 42.71
N VAL A 223 2.02 -62.77 43.20
CA VAL A 223 1.92 -62.50 44.65
C VAL A 223 0.91 -63.45 45.31
N ALA A 224 -0.24 -63.70 44.67
CA ALA A 224 -1.22 -64.67 45.17
C ALA A 224 -0.62 -66.09 45.29
N ASP A 225 0.19 -66.49 44.32
CA ASP A 225 0.90 -67.79 44.32
C ASP A 225 1.88 -67.89 45.49
N VAL A 226 2.73 -66.87 45.68
CA VAL A 226 3.68 -66.80 46.81
C VAL A 226 2.97 -66.80 48.17
N ILE A 227 1.81 -66.15 48.30
CA ILE A 227 1.00 -66.21 49.52
C ILE A 227 0.50 -67.64 49.78
N GLY A 228 0.16 -68.38 48.72
CA GLY A 228 -0.15 -69.81 48.79
C GLY A 228 1.02 -70.62 49.31
N GLU A 229 2.17 -70.52 48.64
CA GLU A 229 3.41 -71.23 49.03
C GLU A 229 3.81 -70.92 50.49
N LEU A 230 3.71 -69.65 50.91
CA LEU A 230 4.01 -69.25 52.28
C LEU A 230 3.05 -69.89 53.31
N SER A 231 1.78 -70.05 52.94
CA SER A 231 0.79 -70.71 53.79
C SER A 231 1.12 -72.19 53.97
N ASP A 232 1.52 -72.88 52.90
CA ASP A 232 1.94 -74.27 52.93
C ASP A 232 3.19 -74.45 53.80
N VAL A 233 4.22 -73.61 53.61
CA VAL A 233 5.45 -73.61 54.42
C VAL A 233 5.13 -73.37 55.89
N LYS A 234 4.21 -72.44 56.19
CA LYS A 234 3.77 -72.17 57.57
C LYS A 234 3.13 -73.39 58.21
N GLU A 235 2.28 -74.13 57.47
CA GLU A 235 1.67 -75.35 57.98
C GLU A 235 2.70 -76.45 58.25
N GLU A 236 3.66 -76.61 57.33
CA GLU A 236 4.74 -77.60 57.46
C GLU A 236 5.68 -77.29 58.63
N ALA A 237 6.02 -76.01 58.83
CA ALA A 237 6.79 -75.56 59.99
C ALA A 237 6.04 -75.82 61.31
N LEU A 238 4.71 -75.66 61.33
CA LEU A 238 3.90 -75.94 62.51
C LEU A 238 3.93 -77.45 62.84
N LYS A 239 3.78 -78.32 61.84
CA LYS A 239 3.90 -79.78 62.00
C LYS A 239 5.28 -80.17 62.54
N SER A 240 6.34 -79.59 61.98
CA SER A 240 7.71 -79.82 62.42
C SER A 240 7.94 -79.39 63.87
N ASN A 241 7.41 -78.24 64.28
CA ASN A 241 7.50 -77.76 65.66
C ASN A 241 6.79 -78.70 66.66
N VAL A 242 5.64 -79.26 66.29
CA VAL A 242 4.94 -80.27 67.11
C VAL A 242 5.81 -81.52 67.28
N GLN A 243 6.41 -82.02 66.19
CA GLN A 243 7.32 -83.17 66.27
C GLN A 243 8.55 -82.91 67.14
N ILE A 244 9.12 -81.70 67.08
CA ILE A 244 10.24 -81.31 67.95
C ILE A 244 9.81 -81.34 69.42
N ALA A 245 8.62 -80.81 69.75
CA ALA A 245 8.09 -80.84 71.11
C ALA A 245 7.88 -82.28 71.61
N GLU A 246 7.38 -83.18 70.77
CA GLU A 246 7.23 -84.61 71.08
C GLU A 246 8.59 -85.30 71.33
N LEU A 247 9.61 -85.00 70.52
CA LEU A 247 10.97 -85.52 70.71
C LEU A 247 11.62 -85.01 72.00
N GLN A 248 11.41 -83.74 72.35
CA GLN A 248 11.88 -83.17 73.62
C GLN A 248 11.23 -83.84 74.82
N ALA A 249 9.93 -84.15 74.75
CA ALA A 249 9.23 -84.90 75.81
C ALA A 249 9.78 -86.33 75.97
N ARG A 250 10.20 -86.99 74.88
CA ARG A 250 10.80 -88.35 74.90
C ARG A 250 12.24 -88.40 75.41
N THR A 251 12.97 -87.28 75.41
CA THR A 251 14.40 -87.22 75.75
C THR A 251 14.68 -86.67 77.15
N SER A 252 13.65 -86.45 77.97
CA SER A 252 13.81 -86.06 79.37
C SER A 252 14.38 -87.23 80.19
N PRO A 253 15.60 -87.16 80.75
CA PRO A 253 16.19 -88.29 81.47
C PRO A 253 15.61 -88.40 82.88
N SER A 254 14.99 -89.54 83.20
CA SER A 254 14.72 -89.97 84.57
C SER A 254 15.98 -90.63 85.18
N SER A 255 16.62 -89.92 86.11
CA SER A 255 17.52 -90.45 87.18
C SER A 255 18.87 -91.14 86.83
N ILE A 256 19.80 -90.48 86.13
CA ILE A 256 21.21 -90.94 85.97
C ILE A 256 22.21 -90.24 86.94
N GLY A 257 21.72 -89.45 87.91
CA GLY A 257 22.58 -88.52 88.68
C GLY A 257 22.90 -88.85 90.14
N GLU A 258 22.32 -89.89 90.74
CA GLU A 258 22.42 -90.09 92.20
C GLU A 258 23.47 -91.17 92.54
N MET A 259 24.42 -90.83 93.42
CA MET A 259 25.49 -91.75 93.85
C MET A 259 24.89 -92.84 94.73
N PRO A 260 25.15 -94.13 94.47
CA PRO A 260 24.62 -95.22 95.30
C PRO A 260 25.10 -95.12 96.75
N GLU A 261 24.19 -95.36 97.70
CA GLU A 261 24.47 -95.26 99.15
C GLU A 261 24.80 -96.62 99.77
N SER A 262 24.51 -97.72 99.06
CA SER A 262 24.69 -99.08 99.60
C SER A 262 25.13 -100.11 98.55
N CYS A 263 25.62 -101.26 99.00
CA CYS A 263 25.82 -102.43 98.14
C CYS A 263 24.53 -102.89 97.44
N GLY A 264 23.36 -102.64 98.06
CA GLY A 264 22.05 -102.91 97.45
C GLY A 264 21.77 -102.03 96.24
N ASP A 265 22.10 -100.74 96.34
CA ASP A 265 21.92 -99.79 95.23
C ASP A 265 22.90 -100.06 94.10
N LEU A 266 24.15 -100.39 94.43
CA LEU A 266 25.14 -100.85 93.45
C LEU A 266 24.63 -102.10 92.69
N ARG A 267 24.00 -103.05 93.38
CA ARG A 267 23.41 -104.23 92.73
C ARG A 267 22.27 -103.87 91.78
N ARG A 268 21.42 -102.89 92.14
CA ARG A 268 20.36 -102.37 91.26
C ARG A 268 20.91 -101.62 90.05
N LEU A 269 22.05 -100.95 90.20
CA LEU A 269 22.78 -100.32 89.11
C LEU A 269 23.58 -101.31 88.25
N GLY A 270 23.57 -102.60 88.60
CA GLY A 270 24.16 -103.68 87.80
C GLY A 270 25.53 -104.17 88.27
N HIS A 271 26.01 -103.75 89.45
CA HIS A 271 27.23 -104.30 90.05
C HIS A 271 26.97 -105.69 90.60
N VAL A 272 27.54 -106.71 89.96
CA VAL A 272 27.31 -108.14 90.29
C VAL A 272 28.57 -108.86 90.76
N LYS A 273 29.74 -108.20 90.73
CA LYS A 273 31.02 -108.79 91.17
C LYS A 273 31.40 -108.26 92.54
N SER A 274 31.67 -109.17 93.48
CA SER A 274 32.16 -108.81 94.82
C SER A 274 33.45 -108.03 94.69
N GLY A 275 33.62 -106.99 95.50
CA GLY A 275 34.76 -106.09 95.40
C GLY A 275 34.60 -104.85 96.24
N ILE A 276 35.63 -104.01 96.21
CA ILE A 276 35.63 -102.71 96.88
C ILE A 276 34.89 -101.72 95.98
N HIS A 277 33.84 -101.09 96.50
CA HIS A 277 33.07 -100.05 95.80
C HIS A 277 33.02 -98.77 96.61
N LEU A 278 32.78 -97.65 95.93
CA LEU A 278 32.58 -96.34 96.55
C LEU A 278 31.08 -96.09 96.67
N VAL A 279 30.62 -95.79 97.88
CA VAL A 279 29.23 -95.39 98.14
C VAL A 279 29.21 -94.06 98.87
N MET A 280 28.06 -93.38 98.84
CA MET A 280 27.83 -92.22 99.69
C MET A 280 27.42 -92.70 101.10
N GLY A 281 28.31 -92.54 102.07
CA GLY A 281 28.03 -92.79 103.49
C GLY A 281 27.62 -91.52 104.25
N GLU A 282 27.33 -91.63 105.55
CA GLU A 282 26.79 -90.53 106.36
C GLU A 282 27.71 -89.30 106.44
N LYS A 283 29.04 -89.49 106.29
CA LYS A 283 30.04 -88.42 106.44
C LYS A 283 30.79 -88.08 105.15
N GLY A 284 30.43 -88.68 104.02
CA GLY A 284 31.15 -88.56 102.75
C GLY A 284 31.29 -89.90 102.02
N VAL A 285 32.17 -89.93 101.01
CA VAL A 285 32.37 -91.13 100.19
C VAL A 285 33.13 -92.19 100.98
N GLU A 286 32.51 -93.35 101.11
CA GLU A 286 33.03 -94.48 101.86
C GLU A 286 33.45 -95.61 100.92
N SER A 287 34.51 -96.31 101.29
CA SER A 287 34.97 -97.49 100.56
C SER A 287 34.50 -98.74 101.30
N ILE A 288 33.55 -99.44 100.70
CA ILE A 288 32.93 -100.63 101.28
C ILE A 288 33.29 -101.87 100.46
N TYR A 289 33.52 -103.00 101.12
CA TYR A 289 33.58 -104.28 100.42
C TYR A 289 32.17 -104.83 100.31
N CYS A 290 31.66 -104.91 99.08
CA CYS A 290 30.42 -105.63 98.81
C CYS A 290 30.77 -107.08 98.50
N ASP A 291 30.38 -108.01 99.38
CA ASP A 291 30.33 -109.42 99.02
C ASP A 291 28.93 -109.77 98.51
N PHE A 292 28.82 -109.99 97.19
CA PHE A 292 27.58 -110.43 96.54
C PHE A 292 27.44 -111.96 96.48
N THR A 293 28.37 -112.72 97.07
CA THR A 293 28.34 -114.20 97.09
C THR A 293 27.73 -114.79 98.37
N SER A 294 27.72 -114.02 99.46
CA SER A 294 26.99 -114.30 100.70
C SER A 294 25.89 -113.24 100.88
N GLU A 295 24.85 -113.48 101.70
CA GLU A 295 23.71 -112.55 101.84
C GLU A 295 24.10 -111.21 102.51
N GLY A 296 24.74 -110.33 101.76
CA GLY A 296 24.79 -108.88 101.99
C GLY A 296 25.42 -108.46 103.32
N MET A 297 26.57 -109.02 103.69
CA MET A 297 27.34 -108.52 104.82
C MET A 297 28.41 -107.53 104.35
N ASP A 298 28.08 -106.25 104.43
CA ASP A 298 28.97 -105.13 104.10
C ASP A 298 30.10 -105.07 105.13
N HIS A 299 31.34 -105.24 104.67
CA HIS A 299 32.51 -105.08 105.52
C HIS A 299 33.10 -103.68 105.27
N TRP A 300 32.98 -102.81 106.27
CA TRP A 300 33.57 -101.48 106.24
C TRP A 300 35.10 -101.60 106.25
N ILE A 301 35.77 -101.18 105.16
CA ILE A 301 37.22 -101.34 105.01
C ILE A 301 37.99 -100.10 105.50
N GLY A 302 37.35 -98.93 105.50
CA GLY A 302 37.94 -97.70 106.01
C GLY A 302 37.42 -96.43 105.33
N TYR A 303 37.81 -95.27 105.86
CA TYR A 303 37.60 -93.97 105.24
C TYR A 303 38.80 -93.60 104.37
N THR A 304 38.55 -93.11 103.16
CA THR A 304 39.61 -92.51 102.34
C THR A 304 39.60 -90.99 102.61
N ASP A 305 40.51 -90.50 103.44
CA ASP A 305 40.70 -89.05 103.65
C ASP A 305 41.48 -88.47 102.47
N VAL A 306 40.77 -88.11 101.40
CA VAL A 306 41.37 -87.49 100.21
C VAL A 306 41.64 -86.00 100.51
N LYS A 307 42.78 -85.69 101.13
CA LYS A 307 43.25 -84.31 101.26
C LYS A 307 43.78 -83.82 99.91
N THR A 308 42.97 -83.03 99.20
CA THR A 308 43.39 -82.35 97.97
C THR A 308 44.08 -81.03 98.31
N THR A 309 45.38 -80.93 98.04
CA THR A 309 46.11 -79.65 98.06
C THR A 309 46.16 -79.07 96.65
N PRO A 310 45.72 -77.82 96.43
CA PRO A 310 45.77 -77.21 95.11
C PRO A 310 47.23 -77.04 94.64
N VAL A 311 47.52 -77.55 93.44
CA VAL A 311 48.81 -77.37 92.75
C VAL A 311 48.64 -76.29 91.68
N TYR A 312 49.39 -75.21 91.80
CA TYR A 312 49.42 -74.14 90.81
C TYR A 312 50.59 -74.36 89.84
N PHE A 313 50.33 -74.21 88.54
CA PHE A 313 51.36 -74.17 87.51
C PHE A 313 51.15 -72.96 86.60
N SER A 314 52.24 -72.44 86.05
CA SER A 314 52.21 -71.34 85.08
C SER A 314 52.93 -71.76 83.82
N VAL A 315 52.27 -71.58 82.68
CA VAL A 315 52.88 -71.75 81.36
C VAL A 315 53.00 -70.40 80.67
N GLN A 316 54.12 -70.19 79.97
CA GLN A 316 54.40 -68.96 79.24
C GLN A 316 54.89 -69.30 77.84
N ARG A 317 54.50 -68.45 76.89
CA ARG A 317 55.03 -68.44 75.54
C ARG A 317 55.74 -67.12 75.30
N THR A 318 56.92 -67.17 74.71
CA THR A 318 57.80 -66.02 74.47
C THR A 318 57.65 -65.44 73.06
N SER A 319 57.00 -66.18 72.15
CA SER A 319 56.77 -65.78 70.75
C SER A 319 55.29 -65.43 70.46
N ARG A 320 55.04 -64.54 69.49
CA ARG A 320 53.68 -64.24 69.01
C ARG A 320 53.05 -65.48 68.36
N PHE A 321 51.77 -65.72 68.60
CA PHE A 321 50.98 -66.81 68.02
C PHE A 321 49.69 -66.24 67.39
N ASN A 322 49.41 -66.56 66.13
CA ASN A 322 48.29 -66.00 65.38
C ASN A 322 47.52 -67.04 64.55
N THR A 323 47.72 -68.34 64.83
CA THR A 323 47.05 -69.44 64.15
C THR A 323 45.72 -69.75 64.82
N THR A 324 44.64 -69.79 64.04
CA THR A 324 43.29 -70.17 64.48
C THR A 324 43.08 -71.68 64.37
N ASN A 325 42.19 -72.24 65.21
CA ASN A 325 41.79 -73.66 65.25
C ASN A 325 42.89 -74.68 65.60
N VAL A 326 43.94 -74.27 66.31
CA VAL A 326 44.95 -75.19 66.89
C VAL A 326 45.25 -74.83 68.36
N PRO A 327 45.53 -75.82 69.24
CA PRO A 327 45.93 -75.55 70.62
C PRO A 327 47.19 -74.68 70.68
N ILE A 328 47.21 -73.70 71.59
CA ILE A 328 48.33 -72.76 71.75
C ILE A 328 49.49 -73.47 72.45
N PRO A 329 50.67 -73.67 71.81
CA PRO A 329 51.80 -74.27 72.50
C PRO A 329 52.50 -73.24 73.41
N PHE A 330 53.10 -73.75 74.50
CA PHE A 330 53.88 -72.98 75.46
C PHE A 330 55.38 -73.30 75.32
N ASP A 331 56.23 -72.32 75.59
CA ASP A 331 57.69 -72.46 75.50
C ASP A 331 58.32 -72.78 76.87
N LEU A 332 57.66 -72.33 77.94
CA LEU A 332 58.11 -72.52 79.32
C LEU A 332 56.95 -72.99 80.18
N ALA A 333 57.19 -74.00 81.01
CA ALA A 333 56.25 -74.44 82.04
C ALA A 333 56.96 -74.49 83.39
N LYS A 334 56.36 -73.88 84.41
CA LYS A 334 56.89 -73.85 85.78
C LYS A 334 55.82 -74.35 86.75
N SER A 335 56.17 -75.38 87.51
CA SER A 335 55.35 -75.90 88.62
C SER A 335 55.82 -75.30 89.94
N SER A 336 54.88 -74.95 90.82
CA SER A 336 55.16 -74.23 92.07
C SER A 336 55.79 -75.11 93.16
N ILE A 337 55.75 -76.44 93.00
CA ILE A 337 56.30 -77.42 93.94
C ILE A 337 57.12 -78.43 93.13
N GLY A 338 58.40 -78.59 93.49
CA GLY A 338 59.37 -79.41 92.76
C GLY A 338 58.92 -80.86 92.62
N GLY A 339 58.35 -81.22 91.46
CA GLY A 339 57.94 -82.58 91.10
C GLY A 339 56.44 -82.90 91.21
N ALA A 340 55.58 -81.95 91.61
CA ALA A 340 54.15 -82.21 91.84
C ALA A 340 53.30 -82.47 90.56
N MET A 341 53.85 -82.20 89.38
CA MET A 341 53.22 -82.50 88.09
C MET A 341 54.29 -82.87 87.08
N ASN A 342 54.08 -83.96 86.35
CA ASN A 342 54.92 -84.31 85.22
C ASN A 342 54.54 -83.42 84.02
N LEU A 343 55.41 -82.46 83.68
CA LEU A 343 55.14 -81.47 82.64
C LEU A 343 54.97 -82.08 81.23
N THR A 344 55.45 -83.30 81.01
CA THR A 344 55.33 -84.00 79.72
C THR A 344 54.00 -84.72 79.58
N THR A 345 53.44 -85.24 80.69
CA THR A 345 52.20 -86.03 80.65
C THR A 345 50.97 -85.28 81.20
N GLY A 346 51.17 -84.17 81.90
CA GLY A 346 50.10 -83.38 82.54
C GLY A 346 49.49 -84.04 83.78
N ILE A 347 50.04 -85.17 84.23
CA ILE A 347 49.53 -85.93 85.38
C ILE A 347 50.17 -85.38 86.66
N SER A 348 49.33 -84.97 87.62
CA SER A 348 49.72 -84.66 88.99
C SER A 348 49.88 -85.95 89.79
N MET A 349 50.96 -86.06 90.57
CA MET A 349 51.26 -87.24 91.39
C MET A 349 50.67 -87.14 92.79
#